data_AF-A0A7Z0EU14-F1
#
_entry.id   AF-A0A7Z0EU14-F1
#
_cell.length_a   1.000
_cell.length_b   1.000
_cell.length_c   1.000
_cell.angle_alpha   90.00
_cell.angle_beta   90.00
_cell.angle_gamma   90.00
#
_symmetry.space_group_name_H-M   'P 1'
#
loop_
_entity.id
_entity.type
_entity.pdbx_description
1 polymer ?
#
loop_
_entity_poly.entity_id
_entity_poly.type
_entity_poly.pdbx_seq_one_letter_code
_entity_poly.pdbx_strand_id
1 'polypeptide(L)' 'MYLVRENAGAVPPLNGTTWNWTCRLCTHSNPDDEDICCQRCGAGKP' A
#
# COMPACT_ATOMS: atom_id res chain seq x y z
N MET A 1 19.88 -34.37 22.58
CA MET A 1 18.64 -34.78 21.88
C MET A 1 18.07 -33.55 21.18
N TYR A 2 17.53 -33.76 19.99
CA TYR A 2 17.31 -32.81 18.90
C TYR A 2 16.30 -31.67 19.16
N LEU A 3 16.50 -30.58 18.42
CA LEU A 3 15.68 -29.37 18.28
C LEU A 3 14.19 -29.68 18.05
N VAL A 4 13.29 -29.09 18.85
CA VAL A 4 11.91 -28.84 18.41
C VAL A 4 11.83 -27.45 17.79
N ARG A 5 11.39 -27.45 16.53
CA ARG A 5 11.19 -26.29 15.67
C ARG A 5 9.85 -25.67 16.04
N GLU A 6 9.87 -24.43 16.48
CA GLU A 6 8.74 -23.53 16.29
C GLU A 6 9.29 -22.41 15.42
N ASN A 7 9.12 -22.57 14.10
CA ASN A 7 9.07 -21.43 13.22
C ASN A 7 7.95 -20.56 13.79
N ALA A 8 8.30 -19.54 14.59
CA ALA A 8 7.47 -18.37 14.72
C ALA A 8 7.34 -17.84 13.30
N GLY A 9 6.31 -18.33 12.60
CA GLY A 9 5.97 -17.87 11.28
C GLY A 9 5.98 -16.37 11.39
N ALA A 10 6.89 -15.74 10.66
CA ALA A 10 6.90 -14.31 10.51
C ALA A 10 5.49 -13.97 10.06
N VAL A 11 4.66 -13.53 11.00
CA VAL A 11 3.43 -12.83 10.68
C VAL A 11 3.99 -11.64 9.92
N PRO A 12 3.86 -11.56 8.58
CA PRO A 12 4.18 -10.30 7.93
C PRO A 12 3.36 -9.28 8.71
N PRO A 13 3.95 -8.14 9.12
CA PRO A 13 3.15 -7.13 9.78
C PRO A 13 1.87 -7.00 8.93
N LEU A 14 0.71 -7.04 9.61
CA LEU A 14 -0.58 -6.73 9.01
C LEU A 14 -0.43 -5.28 8.56
N ASN A 15 0.28 -5.11 7.45
CA ASN A 15 0.58 -3.84 6.87
C ASN A 15 -0.79 -3.44 6.32
N GLY A 16 -1.48 -2.62 7.10
CA GLY A 16 -2.29 -1.55 6.55
C GLY A 16 -1.38 -0.69 5.71
N THR A 17 -0.94 -1.23 4.56
CA THR A 17 -0.27 -0.46 3.53
C THR A 17 -1.33 0.51 3.07
N THR A 18 -1.22 1.76 3.51
CA THR A 18 -1.92 2.86 2.87
C THR A 18 -1.35 2.91 1.45
N TRP A 19 -2.00 2.25 0.48
CA TRP A 19 -1.47 2.01 -0.85
C TRP A 19 -1.55 3.26 -1.74
N ASN A 20 -0.77 4.29 -1.42
CA ASN A 20 -0.84 5.53 -2.18
C ASN A 20 -0.68 5.28 -3.69
N TRP A 21 -1.56 5.85 -4.51
CA TRP A 21 -1.46 5.75 -5.97
C TRP A 21 -0.78 7.00 -6.54
N THR A 22 0.13 6.78 -7.49
CA THR A 22 0.83 7.87 -8.17
C THR A 22 0.05 8.30 -9.41
N CYS A 23 -0.33 9.57 -9.48
CA CYS A 23 -0.99 10.13 -10.65
C CYS A 23 -0.07 10.06 -11.88
N ARG A 24 -0.53 9.44 -12.97
CA ARG A 24 0.25 9.30 -14.20
C ARG A 24 0.45 10.60 -14.98
N LEU A 25 -0.34 11.65 -14.69
CA LEU A 25 -0.24 12.94 -15.38
C LEU A 25 0.65 13.95 -14.67
N CYS A 26 0.54 14.08 -13.35
CA CYS A 26 1.24 15.12 -12.57
C CYS A 26 2.20 14.58 -11.51
N THR A 27 2.39 13.25 -11.48
CA THR A 27 3.28 12.50 -10.57
C THR A 27 3.02 12.73 -9.08
N HIS A 28 1.86 13.27 -8.72
CA HIS A 28 1.44 13.44 -7.33
C HIS A 28 1.05 12.10 -6.72
N SER A 29 1.51 11.83 -5.50
CA SER A 29 1.05 10.69 -4.70
C SER A 29 -0.25 11.06 -4.00
N ASN A 30 -1.29 10.27 -4.24
CA ASN A 30 -2.60 10.40 -3.62
C ASN A 30 -2.78 9.27 -2.60
N PRO A 31 -3.58 9.45 -1.54
CA PRO A 31 -4.00 8.36 -0.66
C PRO A 31 -4.70 7.22 -1.42
N ASP A 32 -4.68 6.00 -0.84
CA ASP A 32 -5.56 4.91 -1.30
C ASP A 32 -6.92 4.99 -0.62
N ASP A 33 -7.62 6.08 -0.88
CA ASP A 33 -9.02 6.20 -0.57
C ASP A 33 -9.87 5.93 -1.83
N GLU A 34 -11.17 6.03 -1.64
CA GLU A 34 -12.16 5.94 -2.69
C GLU A 34 -12.17 7.16 -3.63
N ASP A 35 -11.27 8.14 -3.44
CA ASP A 35 -11.13 9.25 -4.37
C ASP A 35 -10.60 8.75 -5.71
N ILE A 36 -11.48 8.83 -6.70
CA ILE A 36 -11.17 8.47 -8.08
C ILE A 36 -10.40 9.58 -8.82
N CYS A 37 -10.17 10.74 -8.22
CA CYS A 37 -9.54 11.90 -8.84
C CYS A 37 -8.27 12.32 -8.09
N CYS A 38 -7.24 12.75 -8.82
CA CYS A 38 -6.01 13.26 -8.22
C CYS A 38 -6.27 14.58 -7.50
N GLN A 39 -5.86 14.67 -6.24
CA GLN A 39 -6.03 15.84 -5.37
C GLN A 39 -5.26 17.08 -5.86
N ARG A 40 -4.29 16.91 -6.77
CA ARG A 40 -3.50 18.02 -7.35
C ARG A 40 -4.00 18.51 -8.70
N CYS A 41 -4.36 17.60 -9.62
CA CYS A 41 -4.69 17.97 -11.01
C CYS A 41 -6.09 17.53 -11.47
N GLY A 42 -6.85 16.82 -10.63
CA GLY A 42 -8.20 16.34 -10.96
C GLY A 42 -8.25 15.17 -11.94
N ALA A 43 -7.11 14.61 -12.35
CA ALA A 43 -7.07 13.48 -13.28
C ALA A 43 -7.58 12.20 -12.63
N GLY A 44 -8.29 11.35 -13.39
CA GLY A 44 -8.78 10.06 -12.91
C GLY A 44 -7.67 9.11 -12.45
N LYS A 45 -7.95 8.32 -11.42
CA LYS A 45 -7.16 7.16 -10.98
C LYS A 45 -7.06 6.17 -12.16
N PRO A 46 -5.86 5.63 -12.46
CA PRO A 46 -5.64 4.74 -13.60
C PRO A 46 -6.28 3.36 -13.44
#